data_AF-A0A318J553-F1
#
_entry.id   AF-A0A318J553-F1
#
_cell.length_a   1.000
_cell.length_b   1.000
_cell.length_c   1.000
_cell.angle_alpha   90.00
_cell.angle_beta   90.00
_cell.angle_gamma   90.00
#
_symmetry.space_group_name_H-M   'P 1'
#
loop_
_entity.id
_entity.type
_entity.pdbx_description
1 polymer ?
#
loop_
_entity_poly.entity_id
_entity_poly.type
_entity_poly.pdbx_seq_one_letter_code
_entity_poly.pdbx_strand_id
1 'polypeptide(L)'
;MSLKIFLGAAMCLICGTLSAQTLNTHIACAQTLQEDADGERLIYSDQARMQLNGTQITEFQWESSVFRSNRGHECSIDTEDGLEAELTDKGWRIRLKNAQSARQKRGYDVERGSQCSIRLEREGDTLHVKPTCSALCGSRRNFSELTVNTKTGLCTYE
;
A
#
# COMPACT_ATOMS: atom_id res chain seq x y z
N MET A 1 -3.61 -6.67 -70.75
CA MET A 1 -2.81 -6.45 -69.53
C MET A 1 -3.54 -5.48 -68.64
N SER A 2 -4.14 -5.95 -67.55
CA SER A 2 -4.76 -5.09 -66.54
C SER A 2 -4.31 -5.56 -65.17
N LEU A 3 -3.35 -4.83 -64.62
CA LEU A 3 -2.73 -5.07 -63.32
C LEU A 3 -3.64 -4.48 -62.23
N LYS A 4 -4.37 -5.32 -61.51
CA LYS A 4 -5.15 -4.90 -60.34
C LYS A 4 -4.25 -4.95 -59.10
N ILE A 5 -3.82 -3.78 -58.64
CA ILE A 5 -3.10 -3.61 -57.38
C ILE A 5 -4.14 -3.72 -56.24
N PHE A 6 -4.17 -4.85 -55.54
CA PHE A 6 -4.86 -4.96 -54.26
C PHE A 6 -3.95 -4.38 -53.17
N LEU A 7 -4.28 -3.18 -52.69
CA LEU A 7 -3.70 -2.59 -51.49
C LEU A 7 -4.29 -3.35 -50.28
N GLY A 8 -3.55 -4.34 -49.79
CA GLY A 8 -3.84 -5.01 -48.52
C GLY A 8 -3.39 -4.12 -47.36
N ALA A 9 -4.35 -3.48 -46.68
CA ALA A 9 -4.09 -2.74 -45.45
C ALA A 9 -3.75 -3.72 -44.32
N ALA A 10 -2.45 -3.84 -44.00
CA ALA A 10 -1.97 -4.54 -42.82
C ALA A 10 -2.31 -3.73 -41.57
N MET A 11 -3.41 -4.08 -40.92
CA MET A 11 -3.82 -3.53 -39.63
C MET A 11 -2.91 -4.13 -38.55
N CYS A 12 -1.80 -3.44 -38.24
CA CYS A 12 -0.97 -3.75 -37.08
C CYS A 12 -1.78 -3.51 -35.81
N LEU A 13 -2.37 -4.57 -35.28
CA LEU A 13 -2.88 -4.64 -33.90
C LEU A 13 -1.69 -4.47 -32.97
N ILE A 14 -1.48 -3.24 -32.49
CA ILE A 14 -0.67 -2.98 -31.31
C ILE A 14 -1.46 -3.52 -30.12
N CYS A 15 -1.35 -4.84 -29.89
CA CYS A 15 -1.66 -5.40 -28.58
C CYS A 15 -0.63 -4.83 -27.62
N GLY A 16 -0.95 -3.70 -26.99
CA GLY A 16 -0.24 -3.24 -25.82
C GLY A 16 -0.32 -4.36 -24.79
N THR A 17 0.79 -5.08 -24.61
CA THR A 17 0.96 -5.98 -23.48
C THR A 17 0.87 -5.10 -22.23
N LEU A 18 -0.29 -5.07 -21.57
CA LEU A 18 -0.34 -4.67 -20.18
C LEU A 18 0.56 -5.67 -19.46
N SER A 19 1.84 -5.31 -19.27
CA SER A 19 2.74 -6.10 -18.45
C SER A 19 2.04 -6.22 -17.11
N ALA A 20 1.73 -7.45 -16.71
CA ALA A 20 1.15 -7.72 -15.40
C ALA A 20 2.08 -7.09 -14.37
N GLN A 21 1.65 -6.00 -13.75
CA GLN A 21 2.45 -5.32 -12.76
C GLN A 21 2.59 -6.28 -11.58
N THR A 22 3.81 -6.41 -11.07
CA THR A 22 4.10 -7.22 -9.89
C THR A 22 4.76 -6.37 -8.82
N LEU A 23 4.34 -6.56 -7.58
CA LEU A 23 5.03 -6.02 -6.41
C LEU A 23 5.50 -7.19 -5.54
N ASN A 24 6.77 -7.15 -5.15
CA ASN A 24 7.30 -7.97 -4.07
C ASN A 24 8.20 -7.05 -3.25
N THR A 25 7.79 -6.76 -2.02
CA THR A 25 8.51 -5.81 -1.16
C THR A 25 8.38 -6.16 0.31
N HIS A 26 9.41 -5.78 1.05
CA HIS A 26 9.45 -5.78 2.51
C HIS A 26 9.79 -4.37 2.98
N ILE A 27 8.96 -3.81 3.85
CA ILE A 27 9.12 -2.46 4.41
C ILE A 27 9.38 -2.62 5.91
N ALA A 28 10.39 -1.90 6.41
CA ALA A 28 10.66 -1.78 7.83
C ALA A 28 11.19 -0.37 8.10
N CYS A 29 10.29 0.54 8.43
CA CYS A 29 10.57 1.96 8.59
C CYS A 29 10.32 2.37 10.05
N ALA A 30 11.11 3.30 10.55
CA ALA A 30 10.88 3.93 11.84
C ALA A 30 11.31 5.40 11.83
N GLN A 31 10.57 6.25 12.54
CA GLN A 31 10.90 7.67 12.71
C GLN A 31 10.69 8.07 14.17
N THR A 32 11.67 8.78 14.72
CA THR A 32 11.55 9.44 16.03
C THR A 32 11.01 10.85 15.81
N LEU A 33 9.90 11.20 16.45
CA LEU A 33 9.18 12.46 16.19
C LEU A 33 9.29 13.51 17.32
N GLN A 34 10.31 13.41 18.18
CA GLN A 34 10.49 14.20 19.41
C GLN A 34 9.61 13.76 20.59
N GLU A 35 10.04 14.20 21.77
CA GLU A 35 9.39 13.92 23.05
C GLU A 35 7.96 14.48 23.08
N ASP A 36 7.01 13.74 23.63
CA ASP A 36 5.71 14.32 23.93
C ASP A 36 5.81 15.38 25.04
N ALA A 37 4.69 16.01 25.42
CA ALA A 37 4.68 17.07 26.43
C ALA A 37 5.28 16.63 27.79
N ASP A 38 5.39 15.33 28.02
CA ASP A 38 5.91 14.71 29.24
C ASP A 38 7.38 14.24 29.11
N GLY A 39 8.03 14.48 27.96
CA GLY A 39 9.42 14.07 27.73
C GLY A 39 9.58 12.66 27.15
N GLU A 40 8.50 11.95 26.81
CA GLU A 40 8.62 10.58 26.29
C GLU A 40 8.92 10.55 24.79
N ARG A 41 10.02 9.89 24.41
CA ARG A 41 10.39 9.70 23.01
C ARG A 41 9.34 8.86 22.28
N LEU A 42 8.61 9.49 21.36
CA LEU A 42 7.70 8.79 20.46
C LEU A 42 8.45 8.26 19.23
N ILE A 43 8.47 6.94 19.08
CA ILE A 43 8.98 6.27 17.88
C ILE A 43 7.80 5.67 17.11
N TYR A 44 7.61 6.14 15.89
CA TYR A 44 6.66 5.54 14.95
C TYR A 44 7.39 4.46 14.17
N SER A 45 6.76 3.32 13.97
CA SER A 45 7.26 2.25 13.11
C SER A 45 6.16 1.71 12.22
N ASP A 46 6.51 1.48 10.96
CA ASP A 46 5.66 0.90 9.93
C ASP A 46 6.41 -0.24 9.26
N GLN A 47 5.75 -1.40 9.19
CA GLN A 47 6.29 -2.61 8.62
C GLN A 47 5.30 -3.21 7.63
N ALA A 48 5.81 -3.78 6.56
CA ALA A 48 4.95 -4.45 5.59
C ALA A 48 5.63 -5.59 4.86
N ARG A 49 4.83 -6.60 4.50
CA ARG A 49 5.16 -7.60 3.48
C ARG A 49 4.05 -7.60 2.45
N MET A 50 4.40 -7.41 1.19
CA MET A 50 3.40 -7.33 0.12
C MET A 50 3.88 -8.08 -1.11
N GLN A 51 3.03 -9.00 -1.58
CA GLN A 51 3.19 -9.69 -2.86
C GLN A 51 1.88 -9.54 -3.66
N LEU A 52 1.99 -8.83 -4.79
CA LEU A 52 0.88 -8.52 -5.70
C LEU A 52 1.24 -8.96 -7.11
N ASN A 53 0.30 -9.58 -7.82
CA ASN A 53 0.40 -9.89 -9.25
C ASN A 53 -0.89 -9.47 -9.95
N GLY A 54 -0.85 -8.34 -10.67
CA GLY A 54 -2.07 -7.70 -11.17
C GLY A 54 -2.98 -7.35 -10.00
N THR A 55 -4.21 -7.86 -10.00
CA THR A 55 -5.19 -7.68 -8.91
C THR A 55 -5.13 -8.78 -7.84
N GLN A 56 -4.29 -9.79 -8.02
CA GLN A 56 -4.14 -10.87 -7.07
C GLN A 56 -3.20 -10.45 -5.93
N ILE A 57 -3.67 -10.62 -4.69
CA ILE A 57 -2.87 -10.48 -3.47
C ILE A 57 -2.46 -11.87 -3.00
N THR A 58 -1.17 -12.22 -3.10
CA THR A 58 -0.66 -13.51 -2.64
C THR A 58 -0.08 -13.44 -1.23
N GLU A 59 0.44 -12.28 -0.83
CA GLU A 59 0.84 -11.99 0.54
C GLU A 59 0.55 -10.52 0.83
N PHE A 60 0.03 -10.23 2.03
CA PHE A 60 -0.12 -8.89 2.53
C PHE A 60 -0.09 -8.91 4.05
N GLN A 61 0.78 -8.10 4.64
CA GLN A 61 0.76 -7.72 6.03
C GLN A 61 1.17 -6.25 6.10
N TRP A 62 0.43 -5.45 6.85
CA TRP A 62 0.76 -4.08 7.19
C TRP A 62 0.62 -3.91 8.70
N GLU A 63 1.67 -3.42 9.35
CA GLU A 63 1.69 -3.17 10.77
C GLU A 63 2.21 -1.77 11.06
N SER A 64 1.50 -1.06 11.91
CA SER A 64 1.92 0.24 12.40
C SER A 64 1.88 0.24 13.92
N SER A 65 2.94 0.76 14.54
CA SER A 65 3.05 0.89 15.98
C SER A 65 3.66 2.23 16.37
N VAL A 66 3.19 2.79 17.48
CA VAL A 66 3.90 3.83 18.21
C VAL A 66 4.54 3.17 19.41
N PHE A 67 5.86 3.11 19.43
CA PHE A 67 6.59 2.66 20.60
C PHE A 67 6.51 3.78 21.65
N ARG A 68 5.49 3.69 22.48
CA ARG A 68 5.49 4.20 23.85
C ARG A 68 5.82 3.02 24.73
N SER A 69 6.56 3.23 25.80
CA SER A 69 6.82 2.18 26.77
C SER A 69 5.48 1.45 27.10
N ASN A 70 5.39 0.17 26.76
CA ASN A 70 4.33 -0.78 27.18
C ASN A 70 3.02 -0.91 26.35
N ARG A 71 2.94 -0.54 25.06
CA ARG A 71 1.75 -0.84 24.23
C ARG A 71 2.11 -1.54 22.90
N GLY A 72 1.29 -2.53 22.51
CA GLY A 72 1.46 -3.31 21.27
C GLY A 72 1.15 -2.52 19.99
N HIS A 73 1.03 -3.20 18.84
CA HIS A 73 0.73 -2.56 17.55
C HIS A 73 -0.63 -1.84 17.56
N GLU A 74 -0.66 -0.62 17.02
CA GLU A 74 -1.88 0.20 16.94
C GLU A 74 -2.70 -0.11 15.67
N CYS A 75 -2.08 -0.79 14.69
CA CYS A 75 -2.72 -1.32 13.50
C CYS A 75 -1.99 -2.57 13.02
N SER A 76 -2.74 -3.59 12.64
CA SER A 76 -2.28 -4.81 11.99
C SER A 76 -3.39 -5.27 11.04
N ILE A 77 -3.07 -5.34 9.75
CA ILE A 77 -3.95 -5.83 8.69
C ILE A 77 -3.18 -6.87 7.89
N ASP A 78 -3.83 -7.98 7.58
CA ASP A 78 -3.27 -9.04 6.74
C ASP A 78 -4.29 -9.58 5.73
N THR A 79 -3.89 -10.62 5.00
CA THR A 79 -4.71 -11.26 3.96
C THR A 79 -6.04 -11.81 4.47
N GLU A 80 -6.15 -12.13 5.76
CA GLU A 80 -7.38 -12.68 6.33
C GLU A 80 -8.45 -11.61 6.62
N ASP A 81 -8.13 -10.33 6.45
CA ASP A 81 -9.05 -9.21 6.68
C ASP A 81 -9.93 -8.88 5.45
N GLY A 82 -9.82 -9.67 4.39
CA GLY A 82 -10.64 -9.53 3.19
C GLY A 82 -10.21 -8.34 2.33
N LEU A 83 -8.94 -8.35 1.91
CA LEU A 83 -8.35 -7.31 1.07
C LEU A 83 -8.80 -7.44 -0.39
N GLU A 84 -8.92 -6.31 -1.06
CA GLU A 84 -9.12 -6.20 -2.49
C GLU A 84 -8.07 -5.26 -3.08
N ALA A 85 -7.45 -5.68 -4.20
CA ALA A 85 -6.52 -4.86 -4.97
C ALA A 85 -7.15 -4.46 -6.31
N GLU A 86 -7.07 -3.18 -6.61
CA GLU A 86 -7.39 -2.58 -7.89
C GLU A 86 -6.08 -2.15 -8.56
N LEU A 87 -5.91 -2.49 -9.84
CA LEU A 87 -4.80 -1.99 -10.64
C LEU A 87 -5.12 -0.59 -11.16
N THR A 88 -4.16 0.31 -11.05
CA THR A 88 -4.23 1.70 -11.50
C THR A 88 -3.07 2.00 -12.44
N ASP A 89 -3.13 3.12 -13.16
CA ASP A 89 -2.05 3.55 -14.06
C ASP A 89 -0.69 3.72 -13.36
N LYS A 90 -0.69 3.93 -12.04
CA LYS A 90 0.52 4.19 -11.23
C LYS A 90 0.96 3.02 -10.34
N GLY A 91 0.18 1.92 -10.31
CA GLY A 91 0.40 0.82 -9.37
C GLY A 91 -0.92 0.27 -8.83
N TRP A 92 -1.06 0.15 -7.52
CA TRP A 92 -2.21 -0.51 -6.89
C TRP A 92 -2.97 0.41 -5.94
N ARG A 93 -4.27 0.17 -5.82
CA ARG A 93 -5.08 0.61 -4.68
C ARG A 93 -5.54 -0.62 -3.91
N ILE A 94 -5.19 -0.71 -2.64
CA ILE A 94 -5.59 -1.80 -1.74
C ILE A 94 -6.60 -1.27 -0.74
N ARG A 95 -7.69 -2.00 -0.54
CA ARG A 95 -8.76 -1.66 0.41
C ARG A 95 -9.30 -2.91 1.10
N LEU A 96 -10.02 -2.72 2.20
CA LEU A 96 -10.78 -3.78 2.85
C LEU A 96 -12.15 -3.91 2.18
N LYS A 97 -12.56 -5.13 1.83
CA LYS A 97 -13.90 -5.44 1.33
C LYS A 97 -14.98 -5.06 2.35
N ASN A 98 -14.71 -5.35 3.62
CA ASN A 98 -15.57 -4.95 4.74
C ASN A 98 -14.69 -4.43 5.89
N ALA A 99 -14.40 -3.12 5.84
CA ALA A 99 -13.55 -2.47 6.84
C ALA A 99 -14.08 -2.60 8.28
N GLN A 100 -15.40 -2.58 8.47
CA GLN A 100 -16.01 -2.74 9.79
C GLN A 100 -15.73 -4.13 10.37
N SER A 101 -16.00 -5.18 9.59
CA SER A 101 -15.78 -6.56 10.02
C SER A 101 -14.30 -6.85 10.31
N ALA A 102 -13.39 -6.32 9.49
CA ALA A 102 -11.95 -6.46 9.71
C ALA A 102 -11.52 -5.79 11.03
N ARG A 103 -11.99 -4.57 11.31
CA ARG A 103 -11.70 -3.87 12.56
C ARG A 103 -12.25 -4.60 13.79
N GLN A 104 -13.47 -5.12 13.69
CA GLN A 104 -14.07 -5.93 14.76
C GLN A 104 -13.24 -7.18 15.05
N LYS A 105 -12.80 -7.91 14.01
CA LYS A 105 -11.93 -9.08 14.13
C LYS A 105 -10.65 -8.77 14.92
N ARG A 106 -10.09 -7.58 14.71
CA ARG A 106 -8.85 -7.11 15.35
C ARG A 106 -9.06 -6.41 16.69
N GLY A 107 -10.30 -6.26 17.15
CA GLY A 107 -10.63 -5.58 18.41
C GLY A 107 -10.43 -4.06 18.38
N TYR A 108 -10.49 -3.43 17.20
CA TYR A 108 -10.39 -1.98 17.05
C TYR A 108 -11.73 -1.29 17.31
N ASP A 109 -11.68 -0.04 17.77
CA ASP A 109 -12.86 0.82 17.93
C ASP A 109 -13.51 1.10 16.57
N VAL A 110 -14.76 0.65 16.41
CA VAL A 110 -15.51 0.69 15.14
C VAL A 110 -16.11 2.06 14.84
N GLU A 111 -16.15 2.99 15.81
CA GLU A 111 -16.66 4.35 15.59
C GLU A 111 -15.67 5.22 14.79
N ARG A 112 -14.38 4.83 14.77
CA ARG A 112 -13.31 5.56 14.09
C ARG A 112 -13.19 5.18 12.60
N GLY A 113 -14.13 5.67 11.79
CA GLY A 113 -13.84 6.06 10.41
C GLY A 113 -14.19 5.08 9.27
N SER A 114 -14.06 5.61 8.06
CA SER A 114 -14.64 5.21 6.78
C SER A 114 -13.88 4.11 6.02
N GLN A 115 -14.28 3.85 4.77
CA GLN A 115 -13.62 2.94 3.81
C GLN A 115 -12.18 3.41 3.50
N CYS A 116 -11.20 2.86 4.21
CA CYS A 116 -9.78 3.20 4.03
C CYS A 116 -9.14 2.45 2.85
N SER A 117 -8.12 3.06 2.25
CA SER A 117 -7.28 2.42 1.24
C SER A 117 -5.82 2.86 1.35
N ILE A 118 -4.91 2.05 0.83
CA ILE A 118 -3.52 2.43 0.52
C ILE A 118 -3.38 2.45 -0.99
N ARG A 119 -2.79 3.51 -1.52
CA ARG A 119 -2.19 3.49 -2.86
C ARG A 119 -0.72 3.12 -2.77
N LEU A 120 -0.30 2.20 -3.62
CA LEU A 120 1.06 1.78 -3.82
C LEU A 120 1.49 2.22 -5.21
N GLU A 121 2.33 3.24 -5.29
CA GLU A 121 2.82 3.78 -6.56
C GLU A 121 4.31 3.48 -6.68
N ARG A 122 4.75 2.83 -7.78
CA ARG A 122 6.15 2.45 -7.97
C ARG A 122 6.79 3.29 -9.06
N GLU A 123 7.88 3.97 -8.72
CA GLU A 123 8.73 4.71 -9.65
C GLU A 123 10.16 4.17 -9.58
N GLY A 124 10.52 3.29 -10.52
CA GLY A 124 11.81 2.60 -10.52
C GLY A 124 12.02 1.77 -9.24
N ASP A 125 12.99 2.19 -8.43
CA ASP A 125 13.34 1.56 -7.15
C ASP A 125 12.61 2.17 -5.95
N THR A 126 11.79 3.19 -6.17
CA THR A 126 11.06 3.89 -5.12
C THR A 126 9.61 3.40 -5.08
N LEU A 127 9.16 3.01 -3.89
CA LEU A 127 7.76 2.70 -3.60
C LEU A 127 7.17 3.81 -2.73
N HIS A 128 6.07 4.35 -3.20
CA HIS A 128 5.30 5.37 -2.51
C HIS A 128 4.05 4.74 -1.91
N VAL A 129 3.93 4.79 -0.58
CA VAL A 129 2.80 4.27 0.18
C VAL A 129 1.94 5.44 0.66
N LYS A 130 0.74 5.56 0.11
CA LYS A 130 -0.15 6.72 0.30
C LYS A 130 -1.49 6.27 0.89
N PRO A 131 -1.65 6.28 2.22
CA PRO A 131 -2.90 5.89 2.86
C PRO A 131 -3.95 7.00 2.79
N THR A 132 -5.24 6.65 2.68
CA THR A 132 -6.34 7.62 2.76
C THR A 132 -6.81 7.88 4.19
N CYS A 133 -6.36 7.07 5.15
CA CYS A 133 -6.60 7.22 6.57
C CYS A 133 -5.40 6.70 7.36
N SER A 134 -5.21 7.19 8.57
CA SER A 134 -4.08 6.85 9.43
C SER A 134 -3.77 5.36 9.47
N ALA A 135 -2.63 4.94 8.92
CA ALA A 135 -2.14 3.58 8.97
C ALA A 135 -3.12 2.49 8.47
N LEU A 136 -4.07 2.79 7.57
CA LEU A 136 -5.22 1.92 7.20
C LEU A 136 -6.25 1.62 8.31
N CYS A 137 -5.84 1.59 9.58
CA CYS A 137 -6.73 1.29 10.71
C CYS A 137 -7.38 2.52 11.36
N GLY A 138 -6.92 3.74 11.08
CA GLY A 138 -7.47 4.99 11.61
C GLY A 138 -6.93 5.45 12.98
N SER A 139 -5.81 4.90 13.47
CA SER A 139 -5.40 5.02 14.88
C SER A 139 -4.29 6.03 15.22
N ARG A 140 -3.60 6.65 14.26
CA ARG A 140 -2.41 7.52 14.53
C ARG A 140 -2.36 8.87 13.81
N ARG A 141 -1.42 9.75 14.19
CA ARG A 141 -1.10 10.98 13.42
C ARG A 141 -0.61 10.56 12.03
N ASN A 142 -1.29 11.04 11.01
CA ASN A 142 -1.17 10.54 9.63
C ASN A 142 0.16 11.00 9.03
N PHE A 143 0.84 10.12 8.29
CA PHE A 143 1.73 10.57 7.22
C PHE A 143 0.89 10.69 5.94
N SER A 144 1.15 11.68 5.11
CA SER A 144 0.53 11.76 3.79
C SER A 144 1.16 10.73 2.85
N GLU A 145 2.45 10.45 3.06
CA GLU A 145 3.24 9.56 2.22
C GLU A 145 4.40 8.91 2.99
N LEU A 146 4.58 7.60 2.80
CA LEU A 146 5.79 6.89 3.17
C LEU A 146 6.50 6.49 1.87
N THR A 147 7.66 7.10 1.64
CA THR A 147 8.51 6.77 0.49
C THR A 147 9.58 5.79 0.93
N VAL A 148 9.70 4.67 0.23
CA VAL A 148 10.66 3.59 0.52
C VAL A 148 11.50 3.31 -0.71
N ASN A 149 12.82 3.41 -0.57
CA ASN A 149 13.70 2.86 -1.59
C ASN A 149 13.80 1.34 -1.41
N THR A 150 13.26 0.59 -2.36
CA THR A 150 13.16 -0.88 -2.30
C THR A 150 14.50 -1.61 -2.43
N LYS A 151 15.58 -0.93 -2.85
CA LYS A 151 16.94 -1.48 -2.87
C LYS A 151 17.71 -1.23 -1.58
N THR A 152 17.62 -0.01 -1.05
CA THR A 152 18.41 0.41 0.12
C THR A 152 17.66 0.29 1.45
N GLY A 153 16.34 0.18 1.42
CA GLY A 153 15.48 0.23 2.60
C GLY A 153 15.34 1.62 3.22
N LEU A 154 15.87 2.67 2.58
CA LEU A 154 15.75 4.04 3.10
C LEU A 154 14.29 4.49 3.08
N CYS A 155 13.82 5.04 4.20
CA CYS A 155 12.45 5.51 4.39
C CYS A 155 12.40 7.01 4.64
N THR A 156 11.44 7.68 4.01
CA THR A 156 11.10 9.08 4.27
C THR A 156 9.61 9.19 4.51
N TYR A 157 9.23 9.81 5.62
CA TYR A 157 7.85 10.14 5.95
C TYR A 157 7.58 11.60 5.62
N GLU A 158 6.41 11.86 5.04
CA GLU A 158 5.81 13.21 4.88
C GLU A 158 4.62 13.40 5.82
#